data_AF-K1ZC07-F1
#
_entry.id   AF-K1ZC07-F1
#
_cell.length_a   1.000
_cell.length_b   1.000
_cell.length_c   1.000
_cell.angle_alpha   90.00
_cell.angle_beta   90.00
_cell.angle_gamma   90.00
#
_symmetry.space_group_name_H-M   'P 1'
#
loop_
_entity.id
_entity.type
_entity.pdbx_description
1 polymer ?
#
loop_
_entity_poly.entity_id
_entity_poly.type
_entity_poly.pdbx_seq_one_letter_code
_entity_poly.pdbx_strand_id
1 'polypeptide(L)'
;AGPRLAIITNGGGPGVMAIDALARYGLEPTELSRETILALDSILPSCWSRRNPVDILGSATTERYVQAVEIIRREPGLHGLMIIMAPQALTDPLEVARTLTQQLKGAPFPVFAVWMGGRAMEAAVQFMNDAGLATYAVPERAVLAFTYMVRHTRNLAMMKEIPPRLQRRLNFDRESVRKIIAEQDVENGCMLTETAAKKILAAYGIQTNPTAVADSVEAAVALAEKIGWPVVMKIVSPDITHKTEADGVQLDLRTADEVRAAYSRIMTGAARYNAEAKIEGVAVQAYLAQPDYELLLGVKRDEAFGPVIVFGMGGIYTEVIRDRALGLPPLNRLLIRRLMEETKVFKLLHGYRNRPPADIMAIEEMLLQLSQLVIDIPEIAELDINPVIVKNGKPLAVDARILLRPATKPSPLHLAISPYPAQYELCTETKTGLRLLIRPIQPEDAELFVTLFKTLSPTSVYFRFFRHMKELTPEMLAMLTQVDYDRHMALVALDESATPERMLGVARIIGNPDLSETEFSIMVGDPWQGQGVGVQLLLNLLKVARQQGAKKIWGTVLRENTHMLALGKRCGFHLKYDSEEGAYDLTIDLSQVEWEE
;
A
#
# COMPACT_ATOMS: atom_id res chain seq x y z
N ALA A 1 -12.81 -15.31 -4.38
CA ALA A 1 -12.55 -16.30 -3.31
C ALA A 1 -12.16 -15.57 -2.03
N GLY A 2 -12.68 -15.96 -0.87
CA GLY A 2 -12.29 -15.41 0.44
C GLY A 2 -11.57 -16.44 1.31
N PRO A 3 -11.18 -16.10 2.55
CA PRO A 3 -10.29 -16.93 3.38
C PRO A 3 -10.96 -18.15 4.02
N ARG A 4 -12.24 -18.41 3.75
CA ARG A 4 -13.02 -19.45 4.44
C ARG A 4 -12.95 -20.78 3.69
N LEU A 5 -12.03 -21.66 4.10
CA LEU A 5 -11.87 -23.02 3.60
C LEU A 5 -12.54 -24.04 4.54
N ALA A 6 -13.31 -24.97 3.99
CA ALA A 6 -13.73 -26.19 4.68
C ALA A 6 -12.90 -27.37 4.18
N ILE A 7 -12.52 -28.28 5.09
CA ILE A 7 -11.71 -29.45 4.78
C ILE A 7 -12.50 -30.71 5.15
N ILE A 8 -12.65 -31.63 4.19
CA ILE A 8 -13.17 -32.98 4.41
C ILE A 8 -11.99 -33.95 4.28
N THR A 9 -11.84 -34.88 5.21
CA THR A 9 -10.74 -35.85 5.17
C THR A 9 -11.18 -37.22 5.69
N ASN A 10 -10.63 -38.30 5.12
CA ASN A 10 -10.77 -39.66 5.66
C ASN A 10 -9.59 -40.08 6.56
N GLY A 11 -8.71 -39.14 6.93
CA GLY A 11 -7.59 -39.42 7.82
C GLY A 11 -7.18 -38.20 8.64
N GLY A 12 -7.11 -38.38 9.96
CA GLY A 12 -6.73 -37.31 10.89
C GLY A 12 -5.35 -36.69 10.59
N GLY A 13 -4.35 -37.51 10.21
CA GLY A 13 -3.00 -37.02 9.87
C GLY A 13 -2.99 -36.00 8.72
N PRO A 14 -3.49 -36.36 7.53
CA PRO A 14 -3.67 -35.41 6.43
C PRO A 14 -4.51 -34.18 6.77
N GLY A 15 -5.53 -34.33 7.62
CA GLY A 15 -6.30 -33.20 8.16
C GLY A 15 -5.44 -32.22 8.96
N VAL A 16 -4.59 -32.74 9.86
CA VAL A 16 -3.63 -31.91 10.64
C VAL A 16 -2.63 -31.23 9.73
N MET A 17 -2.08 -31.93 8.72
CA MET A 17 -1.17 -31.32 7.74
C MET A 17 -1.80 -30.13 7.02
N ALA A 18 -3.09 -30.22 6.67
CA ALA A 18 -3.82 -29.11 6.06
C ALA A 18 -3.97 -27.90 7.00
N ILE A 19 -4.23 -28.15 8.29
CA ILE A 19 -4.32 -27.08 9.30
C ILE A 19 -2.96 -26.42 9.55
N ASP A 20 -1.90 -27.21 9.70
CA ASP A 20 -0.54 -26.68 9.86
C ASP A 20 -0.13 -25.84 8.64
N ALA A 21 -0.50 -26.27 7.44
CA ALA A 21 -0.27 -25.52 6.21
C ALA A 21 -1.05 -24.19 6.21
N LEU A 22 -2.31 -24.16 6.63
CA LEU A 22 -3.09 -22.91 6.75
C LEU A 22 -2.45 -21.95 7.76
N ALA A 23 -2.02 -22.46 8.92
CA ALA A 23 -1.39 -21.68 9.97
C ALA A 23 -0.09 -21.00 9.50
N ARG A 24 0.71 -21.67 8.66
CA ARG A 24 1.92 -21.09 8.05
C ARG A 24 1.62 -19.85 7.20
N TYR A 25 0.41 -19.72 6.67
CA TYR A 25 -0.03 -18.55 5.90
C TYR A 25 -0.91 -17.58 6.71
N GLY A 26 -1.00 -17.76 8.04
CA GLY A 26 -1.82 -16.92 8.91
C GLY A 26 -3.32 -17.05 8.67
N LEU A 27 -3.76 -18.20 8.14
CA LEU A 27 -5.16 -18.53 7.94
C LEU A 27 -5.61 -19.56 8.97
N GLU A 28 -6.88 -19.48 9.34
CA GLU A 28 -7.54 -20.44 10.23
C GLU A 28 -8.61 -21.23 9.46
N PRO A 29 -8.88 -22.48 9.83
CA PRO A 29 -10.01 -23.22 9.27
C PRO A 29 -11.33 -22.49 9.59
N THR A 30 -12.26 -22.54 8.64
CA THR A 30 -13.60 -21.94 8.84
C THR A 30 -14.32 -22.61 10.01
N GLU A 31 -14.85 -21.82 10.93
CA GLU A 31 -15.80 -22.30 11.93
C GLU A 31 -17.10 -22.71 11.24
N LEU A 32 -17.55 -23.94 11.49
CA LEU A 32 -18.78 -24.47 10.90
C LEU A 32 -19.99 -24.00 11.70
N SER A 33 -21.06 -23.62 11.00
CA SER A 33 -22.32 -23.27 11.64
C SER A 33 -22.90 -24.43 12.45
N ARG A 34 -23.70 -24.09 13.48
CA ARG A 34 -24.39 -25.08 14.31
C ARG A 34 -25.30 -26.00 13.49
N GLU A 35 -25.94 -25.47 12.45
CA GLU A 35 -26.80 -26.23 11.54
C GLU A 35 -26.00 -27.29 10.79
N THR A 36 -24.85 -26.92 10.22
CA THR A 36 -23.94 -27.86 9.53
C THR A 36 -23.40 -28.93 10.47
N ILE A 37 -23.02 -28.57 11.70
CA ILE A 37 -22.56 -29.56 12.70
C ILE A 37 -23.67 -30.58 13.00
N LEU A 38 -24.92 -30.13 13.21
CA LEU A 38 -26.06 -31.02 13.47
C LEU A 38 -26.37 -31.93 12.27
N ALA A 39 -26.27 -31.41 11.04
CA ALA A 39 -26.46 -32.21 9.85
C ALA A 39 -25.36 -33.28 9.71
N LEU A 40 -24.10 -32.93 9.97
CA LEU A 40 -22.98 -33.88 9.95
C LEU A 40 -23.09 -34.94 11.06
N ASP A 41 -23.54 -34.55 12.27
CA ASP A 41 -23.79 -35.50 13.37
C ASP A 41 -24.81 -36.59 13.01
N SER A 42 -25.73 -36.33 12.07
CA SER A 42 -26.73 -37.32 11.63
C SER A 42 -26.17 -38.41 10.71
N ILE A 43 -25.02 -38.17 10.05
CA ILE A 43 -24.42 -39.10 9.08
C ILE A 43 -23.03 -39.62 9.51
N LEU A 44 -22.34 -38.92 10.41
CA LEU A 44 -20.99 -39.26 10.85
C LEU A 44 -21.00 -39.99 12.19
N PRO A 45 -20.07 -40.93 12.43
CA PRO A 45 -19.96 -41.61 13.72
C PRO A 45 -19.64 -40.64 14.86
N SER A 46 -20.07 -40.96 16.09
CA SER A 46 -19.97 -40.08 17.25
C SER A 46 -18.55 -39.58 17.59
N CYS A 47 -17.52 -40.25 17.09
CA CYS A 47 -16.10 -39.92 17.28
C CYS A 47 -15.53 -38.91 16.26
N TRP A 48 -16.31 -38.42 15.31
CA TRP A 48 -15.83 -37.39 14.37
C TRP A 48 -15.53 -36.06 15.09
N SER A 49 -14.75 -35.21 14.45
CA SER A 49 -14.10 -34.03 15.03
C SER A 49 -15.04 -32.92 15.55
N ARG A 50 -16.29 -32.85 15.07
CA ARG A 50 -17.26 -31.75 15.31
C ARG A 50 -16.71 -30.35 15.05
N ARG A 51 -15.71 -30.26 14.19
CA ARG A 51 -15.04 -29.03 13.78
C ARG A 51 -14.47 -29.22 12.39
N ASN A 52 -13.89 -28.17 11.85
CA ASN A 52 -13.11 -28.22 10.62
C ASN A 52 -11.63 -28.50 10.98
N PRO A 53 -10.97 -29.54 10.44
CA PRO A 53 -11.41 -30.45 9.38
C PRO A 53 -12.48 -31.46 9.79
N VAL A 54 -13.42 -31.74 8.88
CA VAL A 54 -14.44 -32.78 9.00
C VAL A 54 -13.78 -34.14 8.70
N ASP A 55 -13.45 -34.88 9.76
CA ASP A 55 -12.90 -36.24 9.64
C ASP A 55 -14.04 -37.25 9.47
N ILE A 56 -14.19 -37.79 8.25
CA ILE A 56 -15.20 -38.80 7.91
C ILE A 56 -14.71 -40.23 8.17
N LEU A 57 -13.51 -40.35 8.75
CA LEU A 57 -12.82 -41.58 9.20
C LEU A 57 -12.34 -42.48 8.05
N GLY A 58 -11.35 -43.33 8.34
CA GLY A 58 -10.74 -44.23 7.36
C GLY A 58 -11.67 -45.30 6.77
N SER A 59 -12.82 -45.55 7.41
CA SER A 59 -13.85 -46.46 6.92
C SER A 59 -14.89 -45.77 6.01
N ALA A 60 -14.60 -44.58 5.50
CA ALA A 60 -15.54 -43.79 4.71
C ALA A 60 -15.86 -44.48 3.38
N THR A 61 -17.15 -44.69 3.12
CA THR A 61 -17.66 -45.12 1.82
C THR A 61 -17.81 -43.94 0.87
N THR A 62 -18.00 -44.23 -0.42
CA THR A 62 -18.29 -43.21 -1.45
C THR A 62 -19.51 -42.37 -1.07
N GLU A 63 -20.55 -42.99 -0.52
CA GLU A 63 -21.78 -42.31 -0.08
C GLU A 63 -21.49 -41.31 1.05
N ARG A 64 -20.63 -41.66 2.00
CA ARG A 64 -20.26 -40.75 3.10
C ARG A 64 -19.54 -39.51 2.60
N TYR A 65 -18.67 -39.66 1.59
CA TYR A 65 -18.04 -38.51 0.92
C TYR A 65 -19.09 -37.59 0.28
N VAL A 66 -20.04 -38.18 -0.46
CA VAL A 66 -21.11 -37.42 -1.13
C VAL A 66 -21.97 -36.66 -0.12
N GLN A 67 -22.45 -37.34 0.93
CA GLN A 67 -23.29 -36.72 1.95
C GLN A 67 -22.56 -35.60 2.70
N ALA A 68 -21.28 -35.79 3.06
CA ALA A 68 -20.48 -34.77 3.71
C ALA A 68 -20.27 -33.54 2.80
N VAL A 69 -20.00 -33.75 1.51
CA VAL A 69 -19.85 -32.68 0.52
C VAL A 69 -21.18 -31.92 0.33
N GLU A 70 -22.31 -32.61 0.25
CA GLU A 70 -23.63 -31.99 0.10
C GLU A 70 -23.98 -31.08 1.29
N ILE A 71 -23.67 -31.52 2.51
CA ILE A 71 -23.88 -30.73 3.72
C ILE A 71 -22.95 -29.52 3.74
N ILE A 72 -21.64 -29.72 3.53
CA ILE A 72 -20.65 -28.63 3.55
C ILE A 72 -20.89 -27.62 2.42
N ARG A 73 -21.42 -28.04 1.27
CA ARG A 73 -21.76 -27.13 0.18
C ARG A 73 -22.84 -26.11 0.57
N ARG A 74 -23.65 -26.41 1.58
CA ARG A 74 -24.68 -25.51 2.14
C ARG A 74 -24.17 -24.62 3.27
N GLU A 75 -22.91 -24.78 3.70
CA GLU A 75 -22.32 -23.96 4.76
C GLU A 75 -22.31 -22.47 4.34
N PRO A 76 -22.94 -21.58 5.13
CA PRO A 76 -23.04 -20.18 4.77
C PRO A 76 -21.66 -19.51 4.68
N GLY A 77 -21.43 -18.83 3.57
CA GLY A 77 -20.21 -18.04 3.36
C GLY A 77 -18.97 -18.84 2.99
N LEU A 78 -19.07 -20.15 2.73
CA LEU A 78 -17.91 -20.95 2.30
C LEU A 78 -17.24 -20.38 1.03
N HIS A 79 -15.92 -20.28 1.04
CA HIS A 79 -15.14 -19.71 -0.07
C HIS A 79 -14.28 -20.72 -0.82
N GLY A 80 -14.12 -21.92 -0.29
CA GLY A 80 -13.41 -23.03 -0.91
C GLY A 80 -13.67 -24.32 -0.16
N LEU A 81 -13.54 -25.44 -0.86
CA LEU A 81 -13.67 -26.79 -0.29
C LEU A 81 -12.41 -27.60 -0.61
N MET A 82 -11.75 -28.14 0.40
CA MET A 82 -10.67 -29.11 0.24
C MET A 82 -11.19 -30.50 0.59
N ILE A 83 -10.97 -31.46 -0.30
CA ILE A 83 -11.33 -32.86 -0.07
C ILE A 83 -10.05 -33.66 -0.08
N ILE A 84 -9.75 -34.32 1.03
CA ILE A 84 -8.54 -35.12 1.20
C ILE A 84 -8.92 -36.59 1.20
N MET A 85 -8.29 -37.34 0.30
CA MET A 85 -8.38 -38.78 0.23
C MET A 85 -6.99 -39.38 0.42
N ALA A 86 -6.82 -40.10 1.52
CA ALA A 86 -5.69 -41.01 1.75
C ALA A 86 -6.09 -42.44 1.37
N PRO A 87 -5.11 -43.30 0.98
CA PRO A 87 -5.39 -44.68 0.59
C PRO A 87 -5.93 -45.47 1.77
N GLN A 88 -7.06 -46.15 1.58
CA GLN A 88 -7.67 -47.06 2.55
C GLN A 88 -8.02 -48.36 1.84
N ALA A 89 -7.99 -49.48 2.57
CA ALA A 89 -8.18 -50.81 1.96
C ALA A 89 -9.61 -51.06 1.44
N LEU A 90 -10.59 -50.28 1.89
CA LEU A 90 -12.02 -50.53 1.68
C LEU A 90 -12.71 -49.54 0.74
N THR A 91 -11.98 -48.58 0.16
CA THR A 91 -12.56 -47.49 -0.65
C THR A 91 -11.84 -47.40 -1.99
N ASP A 92 -12.56 -47.54 -3.11
CA ASP A 92 -12.00 -47.34 -4.45
C ASP A 92 -11.85 -45.82 -4.74
N PRO A 93 -10.60 -45.31 -4.89
CA PRO A 93 -10.38 -43.90 -5.15
C PRO A 93 -10.95 -43.40 -6.48
N LEU A 94 -11.04 -44.26 -7.49
CA LEU A 94 -11.58 -43.89 -8.81
C LEU A 94 -13.10 -43.75 -8.74
N GLU A 95 -13.77 -44.63 -7.99
CA GLU A 95 -15.21 -44.54 -7.78
C GLU A 95 -15.58 -43.24 -7.04
N VAL A 96 -14.86 -42.91 -5.96
CA VAL A 96 -15.04 -41.65 -5.22
C VAL A 96 -14.81 -40.45 -6.14
N ALA A 97 -13.74 -40.46 -6.93
CA ALA A 97 -13.44 -39.40 -7.88
C ALA A 97 -14.58 -39.19 -8.90
N ARG A 98 -15.10 -40.27 -9.50
CA ARG A 98 -16.22 -40.21 -10.47
C ARG A 98 -17.46 -39.56 -9.87
N THR A 99 -17.86 -40.02 -8.68
CA THR A 99 -19.07 -39.55 -8.02
C THR A 99 -18.94 -38.11 -7.55
N LEU A 100 -17.80 -37.74 -6.93
CA LEU A 100 -17.57 -36.38 -6.46
C LEU A 100 -17.47 -35.38 -7.61
N THR A 101 -16.83 -35.75 -8.73
CA THR A 101 -16.72 -34.87 -9.90
C THR A 101 -18.09 -34.43 -10.42
N GLN A 102 -19.06 -35.37 -10.45
CA GLN A 102 -20.43 -35.04 -10.84
C GLN A 102 -21.11 -34.11 -9.83
N GLN A 103 -20.94 -34.38 -8.53
CA GLN A 103 -21.57 -33.61 -7.45
C GLN A 103 -21.00 -32.18 -7.33
N LEU A 104 -19.70 -32.01 -7.61
CA LEU A 104 -19.00 -30.73 -7.48
C LEU A 104 -19.18 -29.81 -8.71
N LYS A 105 -19.82 -30.31 -9.77
CA LYS A 105 -20.11 -29.51 -10.96
C LYS A 105 -21.00 -28.31 -10.59
N GLY A 106 -20.59 -27.12 -11.01
CA GLY A 106 -21.29 -25.87 -10.69
C GLY A 106 -21.22 -25.46 -9.22
N ALA A 107 -20.23 -25.95 -8.45
CA ALA A 107 -19.95 -25.40 -7.14
C ALA A 107 -19.66 -23.89 -7.23
N PRO A 108 -20.23 -23.06 -6.34
CA PRO A 108 -20.03 -21.60 -6.37
C PRO A 108 -18.64 -21.17 -5.84
N PHE A 109 -17.80 -22.13 -5.44
CA PHE A 109 -16.48 -21.93 -4.89
C PHE A 109 -15.48 -22.93 -5.51
N PRO A 110 -14.18 -22.61 -5.52
CA PRO A 110 -13.14 -23.54 -5.96
C PRO A 110 -13.06 -24.78 -5.05
N VAL A 111 -12.78 -25.92 -5.66
CA VAL A 111 -12.62 -27.20 -4.98
C VAL A 111 -11.20 -27.71 -5.20
N PHE A 112 -10.56 -28.16 -4.12
CA PHE A 112 -9.19 -28.64 -4.09
C PHE A 112 -9.18 -30.13 -3.73
N ALA A 113 -8.98 -30.98 -4.72
CA ALA A 113 -8.97 -32.42 -4.55
C ALA A 113 -7.55 -32.92 -4.19
N VAL A 114 -7.34 -33.32 -2.94
CA VAL A 114 -6.05 -33.84 -2.45
C VAL A 114 -6.07 -35.36 -2.42
N TRP A 115 -5.55 -35.99 -3.47
CA TRP A 115 -5.49 -37.45 -3.60
C TRP A 115 -4.07 -37.92 -3.30
N MET A 116 -3.87 -38.39 -2.06
CA MET A 116 -2.59 -38.83 -1.53
C MET A 116 -2.43 -40.34 -1.76
N GLY A 117 -1.26 -40.80 -2.21
CA GLY A 117 -1.03 -42.25 -2.40
C GLY A 117 -0.27 -42.66 -3.66
N GLY A 118 0.20 -41.71 -4.47
CA GLY A 118 1.01 -41.99 -5.65
C GLY A 118 0.25 -42.82 -6.69
N ARG A 119 0.86 -43.92 -7.16
CA ARG A 119 0.32 -44.78 -8.23
C ARG A 119 -1.09 -45.30 -7.96
N ALA A 120 -1.44 -45.57 -6.70
CA ALA A 120 -2.77 -46.06 -6.33
C ALA A 120 -3.88 -45.03 -6.62
N MET A 121 -3.53 -43.74 -6.75
CA MET A 121 -4.47 -42.64 -6.98
C MET A 121 -4.44 -42.12 -8.42
N GLU A 122 -3.53 -42.60 -9.26
CA GLU A 122 -3.21 -42.01 -10.56
C GLU A 122 -4.41 -41.99 -11.52
N ALA A 123 -5.16 -43.09 -11.60
CA ALA A 123 -6.37 -43.16 -12.42
C ALA A 123 -7.46 -42.17 -11.97
N ALA A 124 -7.63 -42.00 -10.65
CA ALA A 124 -8.59 -41.06 -10.07
C ALA A 124 -8.17 -39.61 -10.32
N VAL A 125 -6.87 -39.32 -10.16
CA VAL A 125 -6.27 -38.01 -10.43
C VAL A 125 -6.43 -37.61 -11.89
N GLN A 126 -6.10 -38.52 -12.82
CA GLN A 126 -6.25 -38.29 -14.26
C GLN A 126 -7.71 -38.00 -14.61
N PHE A 127 -8.64 -38.82 -14.12
CA PHE A 127 -10.07 -38.64 -14.35
C PHE A 127 -10.58 -37.27 -13.88
N MET A 128 -10.20 -36.83 -12.68
CA MET A 128 -10.60 -35.52 -12.16
C MET A 128 -10.02 -34.36 -12.97
N ASN A 129 -8.74 -34.44 -13.36
CA ASN A 129 -8.10 -33.41 -14.18
C ASN A 129 -8.74 -33.31 -15.58
N ASP A 130 -9.03 -34.44 -16.21
CA ASP A 130 -9.73 -34.48 -17.52
C ASP A 130 -11.14 -33.88 -17.44
N ALA A 131 -11.78 -33.94 -16.26
CA ALA A 131 -13.05 -33.31 -15.98
C ALA A 131 -12.95 -31.84 -15.52
N GLY A 132 -11.74 -31.26 -15.47
CA GLY A 132 -11.49 -29.87 -15.07
C GLY A 132 -11.46 -29.61 -13.56
N LEU A 133 -11.35 -30.65 -12.73
CA LEU A 133 -11.20 -30.55 -11.27
C LEU A 133 -9.71 -30.61 -10.88
N ALA A 134 -9.20 -29.55 -10.28
CA ALA A 134 -7.78 -29.46 -9.90
C ALA A 134 -7.42 -30.44 -8.78
N THR A 135 -6.38 -31.23 -9.00
CA THR A 135 -5.89 -32.24 -8.05
C THR A 135 -4.51 -31.92 -7.49
N TYR A 136 -4.24 -32.39 -6.28
CA TYR A 136 -3.00 -32.14 -5.54
C TYR A 136 -2.53 -33.41 -4.83
N ALA A 137 -1.23 -33.65 -4.85
CA ALA A 137 -0.65 -34.84 -4.21
C ALA A 137 -0.54 -34.72 -2.68
N VAL A 138 -0.52 -33.50 -2.14
CA VAL A 138 -0.37 -33.20 -0.71
C VAL A 138 -1.18 -31.97 -0.30
N PRO A 139 -1.69 -31.88 0.95
CA PRO A 139 -2.51 -30.77 1.41
C PRO A 139 -1.82 -29.40 1.32
N GLU A 140 -0.50 -29.34 1.57
CA GLU A 140 0.29 -28.11 1.55
C GLU A 140 0.24 -27.41 0.19
N ARG A 141 0.26 -28.18 -0.91
CA ARG A 141 0.16 -27.62 -2.27
C ARG A 141 -1.23 -27.08 -2.56
N ALA A 142 -2.27 -27.75 -2.08
CA ALA A 142 -3.64 -27.28 -2.20
C ALA A 142 -3.87 -25.99 -1.38
N VAL A 143 -3.34 -25.94 -0.14
CA VAL A 143 -3.39 -24.73 0.69
C VAL A 143 -2.61 -23.58 0.05
N LEU A 144 -1.45 -23.84 -0.55
CA LEU A 144 -0.69 -22.82 -1.27
C LEU A 144 -1.52 -22.23 -2.44
N ALA A 145 -2.15 -23.09 -3.25
CA ALA A 145 -3.01 -22.64 -4.35
C ALA A 145 -4.22 -21.84 -3.85
N PHE A 146 -4.90 -22.32 -2.79
CA PHE A 146 -5.98 -21.59 -2.14
C PHE A 146 -5.52 -20.21 -1.65
N THR A 147 -4.36 -20.14 -1.00
CA THR A 147 -3.80 -18.89 -0.49
C THR A 147 -3.51 -17.88 -1.60
N TYR A 148 -3.01 -18.34 -2.75
CA TYR A 148 -2.86 -17.46 -3.93
C TYR A 148 -4.19 -16.90 -4.41
N MET A 149 -5.26 -17.70 -4.44
CA MET A 149 -6.60 -17.21 -4.82
C MET A 149 -7.16 -16.20 -3.81
N VAL A 150 -6.94 -16.43 -2.52
CA VAL A 150 -7.34 -15.49 -1.46
C VAL A 150 -6.58 -14.18 -1.59
N ARG A 151 -5.24 -14.24 -1.76
CA ARG A 151 -4.39 -13.06 -1.98
C ARG A 151 -4.78 -12.31 -3.24
N HIS A 152 -4.98 -13.01 -4.35
CA HIS A 152 -5.42 -12.40 -5.60
C HIS A 152 -6.76 -11.68 -5.46
N THR A 153 -7.76 -12.31 -4.82
CA THR A 153 -9.06 -11.66 -4.59
C THR A 153 -8.93 -10.44 -3.68
N ARG A 154 -8.10 -10.52 -2.62
CA ARG A 154 -7.79 -9.36 -1.77
C ARG A 154 -7.12 -8.25 -2.55
N ASN A 155 -6.13 -8.56 -3.40
CA ASN A 155 -5.45 -7.58 -4.25
C ASN A 155 -6.41 -6.92 -5.25
N LEU A 156 -7.30 -7.69 -5.87
CA LEU A 156 -8.35 -7.14 -6.72
C LEU A 156 -9.30 -6.23 -5.94
N ALA A 157 -9.67 -6.58 -4.71
CA ALA A 157 -10.51 -5.73 -3.87
C ALA A 157 -9.77 -4.44 -3.47
N MET A 158 -8.48 -4.52 -3.15
CA MET A 158 -7.64 -3.35 -2.83
C MET A 158 -7.51 -2.40 -4.03
N MET A 159 -7.31 -2.92 -5.24
CA MET A 159 -7.30 -2.10 -6.46
C MET A 159 -8.64 -1.40 -6.74
N LYS A 160 -9.74 -1.87 -6.13
CA LYS A 160 -11.07 -1.25 -6.25
C LYS A 160 -11.37 -0.26 -5.13
N GLU A 161 -10.58 -0.26 -4.06
CA GLU A 161 -10.86 0.54 -2.87
C GLU A 161 -10.46 2.00 -3.14
N ILE A 162 -11.43 2.90 -3.09
CA ILE A 162 -11.19 4.33 -3.28
C ILE A 162 -10.71 4.89 -1.93
N PRO A 163 -9.47 5.40 -1.83
CA PRO A 163 -8.99 6.00 -0.59
C PRO A 163 -9.80 7.27 -0.26
N PRO A 164 -10.01 7.56 1.03
CA PRO A 164 -10.67 8.78 1.46
C PRO A 164 -9.75 10.00 1.29
N ARG A 165 -10.33 11.16 0.92
CA ARG A 165 -9.60 12.44 0.82
C ARG A 165 -8.99 12.85 2.16
N LEU A 166 -7.74 13.33 2.12
CA LEU A 166 -7.11 14.03 3.23
C LEU A 166 -7.86 15.35 3.50
N GLN A 167 -8.32 15.55 4.74
CA GLN A 167 -9.04 16.77 5.15
C GLN A 167 -8.12 18.00 5.29
N ARG A 168 -6.80 17.82 5.31
CA ARG A 168 -5.82 18.89 5.51
C ARG A 168 -4.66 18.76 4.53
N ARG A 169 -4.30 19.85 3.85
CA ARG A 169 -3.02 19.95 3.11
C ARG A 169 -1.88 19.98 4.12
N LEU A 170 -0.95 19.04 3.98
CA LEU A 170 0.32 19.05 4.71
C LEU A 170 1.26 20.01 3.97
N ASN A 171 1.87 20.94 4.71
CA ASN A 171 2.88 21.86 4.17
C ASN A 171 4.25 21.41 4.70
N PHE A 172 5.20 21.22 3.79
CA PHE A 172 6.55 20.74 4.11
C PHE A 172 7.58 21.81 3.78
N ASP A 173 8.50 22.08 4.71
CA ASP A 173 9.57 23.07 4.51
C ASP A 173 10.78 22.43 3.80
N ARG A 174 10.62 22.23 2.50
CA ARG A 174 11.64 21.63 1.63
C ARG A 174 12.92 22.46 1.57
N GLU A 175 12.79 23.79 1.59
CA GLU A 175 13.93 24.70 1.48
C GLU A 175 14.86 24.59 2.68
N SER A 176 14.32 24.55 3.89
CA SER A 176 15.13 24.37 5.10
C SER A 176 15.88 23.04 5.10
N VAL A 177 15.24 21.96 4.65
CA VAL A 177 15.91 20.65 4.54
C VAL A 177 17.02 20.67 3.50
N ARG A 178 16.80 21.31 2.34
CA ARG A 178 17.84 21.45 1.31
C ARG A 178 19.05 22.24 1.80
N LYS A 179 18.86 23.28 2.61
CA LYS A 179 19.96 24.03 3.25
C LYS A 179 20.76 23.14 4.20
N ILE A 180 20.10 22.36 5.05
CA ILE A 180 20.78 21.44 5.97
C ILE A 180 21.63 20.43 5.21
N ILE A 181 21.10 19.85 4.13
CA ILE A 181 21.80 18.85 3.32
C ILE A 181 22.99 19.46 2.56
N ALA A 182 22.86 20.69 2.06
CA ALA A 182 23.92 21.37 1.33
C ALA A 182 25.17 21.67 2.19
N GLU A 183 25.02 21.69 3.52
CA GLU A 183 26.13 21.88 4.47
C GLU A 183 26.87 20.56 4.81
N GLN A 184 26.42 19.41 4.29
CA GLN A 184 26.97 18.09 4.61
C GLN A 184 27.83 17.53 3.48
N ASP A 185 28.80 16.69 3.81
CA ASP A 185 29.61 15.94 2.84
C ASP A 185 28.84 14.71 2.32
N VAL A 186 27.82 14.95 1.49
CA VAL A 186 26.97 13.89 0.94
C VAL A 186 27.76 12.96 0.02
N GLU A 187 28.78 13.47 -0.70
CA GLU A 187 29.57 12.72 -1.68
C GLU A 187 30.31 11.53 -1.05
N ASN A 188 30.90 11.71 0.13
CA ASN A 188 31.59 10.64 0.84
C ASN A 188 30.67 9.82 1.77
N GLY A 189 29.40 10.18 1.84
CA GLY A 189 28.44 9.63 2.78
C GLY A 189 28.58 10.28 4.16
N CYS A 190 27.47 10.82 4.68
CA CYS A 190 27.48 11.60 5.92
C CYS A 190 26.40 11.11 6.89
N MET A 191 26.79 10.76 8.11
CA MET A 191 25.85 10.51 9.21
C MET A 191 25.50 11.85 9.88
N LEU A 192 24.21 12.19 9.89
CA LEU A 192 23.75 13.42 10.53
C LEU A 192 23.78 13.32 12.06
N THR A 193 24.04 14.46 12.71
CA THR A 193 23.84 14.58 14.15
C THR A 193 22.36 14.48 14.50
N GLU A 194 22.05 14.03 15.73
CA GLU A 194 20.65 13.87 16.20
C GLU A 194 19.85 15.19 16.07
N THR A 195 20.49 16.33 16.31
CA THR A 195 19.88 17.66 16.17
C THR A 195 19.54 17.97 14.71
N ALA A 196 20.44 17.69 13.77
CA ALA A 196 20.18 17.91 12.34
C ALA A 196 19.08 16.96 11.83
N ALA A 197 19.13 15.68 12.23
CA ALA A 197 18.11 14.70 11.88
C ALA A 197 16.71 15.12 12.37
N LYS A 198 16.58 15.56 13.64
CA LYS A 198 15.30 16.02 14.19
C LYS A 198 14.78 17.30 13.51
N LYS A 199 15.66 18.22 13.10
CA LYS A 199 15.26 19.40 12.31
C LYS A 199 14.64 18.99 10.96
N ILE A 200 15.23 18.00 10.28
CA ILE A 200 14.67 17.47 9.02
C ILE A 200 13.30 16.82 9.26
N LEU A 201 13.16 15.98 10.30
CA LEU A 201 11.88 15.38 10.67
C LEU A 201 10.81 16.44 10.97
N ALA A 202 11.15 17.45 11.78
CA ALA A 202 10.25 18.53 12.15
C ALA A 202 9.82 19.39 10.94
N ALA A 203 10.70 19.60 9.96
CA ALA A 203 10.37 20.32 8.72
C ALA A 203 9.30 19.59 7.87
N TYR A 204 9.14 18.28 8.07
CA TYR A 204 8.07 17.48 7.47
C TYR A 204 6.85 17.26 8.39
N GLY A 205 6.83 17.90 9.55
CA GLY A 205 5.72 17.81 10.51
C GLY A 205 5.79 16.60 11.45
N ILE A 206 6.85 15.79 11.38
CA ILE A 206 7.07 14.65 12.29
C ILE A 206 7.42 15.19 13.66
N GLN A 207 6.56 14.90 14.64
CA GLN A 207 6.75 15.39 16.01
C GLN A 207 7.99 14.76 16.65
N THR A 208 8.91 15.60 17.11
CA THR A 208 10.13 15.19 17.82
C THR A 208 10.14 15.77 19.24
N ASN A 209 10.85 15.12 20.16
CA ASN A 209 11.04 15.68 21.50
C ASN A 209 11.99 16.90 21.45
N PRO A 210 11.68 17.99 22.18
CA PRO A 210 12.57 19.14 22.28
C PRO A 210 13.98 18.71 22.68
N THR A 211 14.96 19.16 21.91
CA THR A 211 16.37 18.81 22.08
C THR A 211 17.19 20.09 22.07
N ALA A 212 17.98 20.30 23.12
CA ALA A 212 18.91 21.42 23.22
C ALA A 212 20.31 20.89 23.52
N VAL A 213 21.35 21.49 22.93
CA VAL A 213 22.74 21.06 23.11
C VAL A 213 23.42 22.00 24.11
N ALA A 214 24.08 21.43 25.11
CA ALA A 214 24.94 22.14 26.04
C ALA A 214 26.42 21.91 25.68
N ASP A 215 27.18 22.99 25.65
CA ASP A 215 28.65 22.98 25.47
C ASP A 215 29.42 22.95 26.81
N SER A 216 28.70 23.11 27.93
CA SER A 216 29.25 23.20 29.27
C SER A 216 28.31 22.56 30.30
N VAL A 217 28.85 22.20 31.47
CA VAL A 217 28.07 21.60 32.55
C VAL A 217 26.98 22.56 33.03
N GLU A 218 27.33 23.84 33.17
CA GLU A 218 26.44 24.91 33.61
C GLU A 218 25.29 25.13 32.62
N ALA A 219 25.59 25.11 31.32
CA ALA A 219 24.56 25.15 30.29
C ALA A 219 23.64 23.92 30.35
N ALA A 220 24.19 22.72 30.61
CA ALA A 220 23.39 21.50 30.72
C ALA A 220 22.41 21.56 31.91
N VAL A 221 22.86 22.08 33.06
CA VAL A 221 22.00 22.29 34.24
C VAL A 221 20.90 23.32 33.95
N ALA A 222 21.25 24.47 33.35
CA ALA A 222 20.28 25.50 33.00
C ALA A 222 19.22 25.00 32.00
N LEU A 223 19.63 24.20 31.02
CA LEU A 223 18.70 23.55 30.08
C LEU A 223 17.80 22.53 30.79
N ALA A 224 18.35 21.72 31.70
CA ALA A 224 17.57 20.75 32.46
C ALA A 224 16.51 21.42 33.34
N GLU A 225 16.85 22.52 34.01
CA GLU A 225 15.90 23.32 34.80
C GLU A 225 14.79 23.92 33.95
N LYS A 226 15.11 24.37 32.73
CA LYS A 226 14.13 24.92 31.79
C LYS A 226 13.20 23.85 31.21
N ILE A 227 13.72 22.67 30.92
CA ILE A 227 12.94 21.53 30.39
C ILE A 227 12.03 20.93 31.47
N GLY A 228 12.53 20.89 32.70
CA GLY A 228 11.88 20.23 33.83
C GLY A 228 12.32 18.77 33.99
N TRP A 229 12.29 18.30 35.23
CA TRP A 229 12.75 16.97 35.64
C TRP A 229 11.67 15.89 35.39
N PRO A 230 12.06 14.62 35.15
CA PRO A 230 13.42 14.13 34.84
C PRO A 230 13.88 14.43 33.40
N VAL A 231 15.21 14.47 33.21
CA VAL A 231 15.86 14.68 31.90
C VAL A 231 16.76 13.52 31.49
N VAL A 232 17.11 13.49 30.21
CA VAL A 232 18.06 12.61 29.56
C VAL A 232 19.21 13.44 29.00
N MET A 233 20.42 12.92 29.11
CA MET A 233 21.62 13.49 28.48
C MET A 233 22.22 12.50 27.49
N LYS A 234 22.53 12.96 26.26
CA LYS A 234 23.15 12.17 25.20
C LYS A 234 24.34 12.90 24.60
N ILE A 235 25.45 12.21 24.36
CA ILE A 235 26.60 12.77 23.63
C ILE A 235 26.20 13.19 22.21
N VAL A 236 26.68 14.35 21.77
CA VAL A 236 26.55 14.83 20.40
C VAL A 236 27.93 14.85 19.75
N SER A 237 28.18 13.86 18.89
CA SER A 237 29.43 13.74 18.14
C SER A 237 29.17 13.03 16.82
N PRO A 238 29.68 13.54 15.68
CA PRO A 238 29.65 12.81 14.40
C PRO A 238 30.46 11.51 14.44
N ASP A 239 31.49 11.44 15.30
CA ASP A 239 32.42 10.31 15.36
C ASP A 239 31.98 9.21 16.33
N ILE A 240 30.95 9.45 17.15
CA ILE A 240 30.41 8.49 18.13
C ILE A 240 28.96 8.15 17.79
N THR A 241 28.78 7.18 16.89
CA THR A 241 27.46 6.73 16.43
C THR A 241 26.78 5.77 17.42
N HIS A 242 27.55 4.90 18.10
CA HIS A 242 27.05 3.97 19.11
C HIS A 242 27.09 4.58 20.53
N LYS A 243 26.22 5.56 20.78
CA LYS A 243 26.18 6.37 22.02
C LYS A 243 26.19 5.53 23.30
N THR A 244 25.40 4.47 23.37
CA THR A 244 25.28 3.61 24.55
C THR A 244 26.58 2.85 24.85
N GLU A 245 27.30 2.41 23.81
CA GLU A 245 28.58 1.69 23.96
C GLU A 245 29.71 2.63 24.45
N ALA A 246 29.61 3.92 24.15
CA ALA A 246 30.52 4.95 24.62
C ALA A 246 30.16 5.51 26.02
N ASP A 247 29.21 4.90 26.76
CA ASP A 247 28.60 5.45 27.98
C ASP A 247 28.01 6.87 27.79
N GLY A 248 27.72 7.23 26.53
CA GLY A 248 27.28 8.54 26.10
C GLY A 248 25.79 8.81 26.30
N VAL A 249 25.07 7.98 27.04
CA VAL A 249 23.63 8.15 27.35
C VAL A 249 23.41 8.00 28.84
N GLN A 250 22.80 9.01 29.47
CA GLN A 250 22.41 8.98 30.89
C GLN A 250 20.92 9.33 30.98
N LEU A 251 20.15 8.44 31.64
CA LEU A 251 18.69 8.49 31.68
C LEU A 251 18.18 8.81 33.09
N ASP A 252 16.92 9.28 33.18
CA ASP A 252 16.18 9.53 34.42
C ASP A 252 16.92 10.42 35.44
N LEU A 253 17.52 11.51 34.95
CA LEU A 253 18.23 12.49 35.79
C LEU A 253 17.21 13.45 36.41
N ARG A 254 17.14 13.51 37.73
CA ARG A 254 16.10 14.23 38.50
C ARG A 254 16.61 15.45 39.24
N THR A 255 17.92 15.64 39.30
CA THR A 255 18.53 16.74 40.05
C THR A 255 19.69 17.38 39.28
N ALA A 256 20.04 18.62 39.63
CA ALA A 256 21.17 19.33 39.05
C ALA A 256 22.50 18.60 39.31
N ASP A 257 22.67 17.98 40.49
CA ASP A 257 23.89 17.24 40.82
C ASP A 257 24.02 15.95 40.00
N GLU A 258 22.91 15.27 39.75
CA GLU A 258 22.88 14.12 38.83
C GLU A 258 23.27 14.54 37.40
N VAL A 259 22.79 15.69 36.93
CA VAL A 259 23.18 16.26 35.62
C VAL A 259 24.67 16.58 35.55
N ARG A 260 25.24 17.20 36.58
CA ARG A 260 26.68 17.48 36.64
C ARG A 260 27.50 16.18 36.57
N ALA A 261 27.14 15.20 37.38
CA ALA A 261 27.81 13.91 37.39
C ALA A 261 27.62 13.13 36.08
N ALA A 262 26.47 13.25 35.43
CA ALA A 262 26.18 12.65 34.14
C ALA A 262 27.01 13.28 33.01
N TYR A 263 27.15 14.62 32.99
CA TYR A 263 27.97 15.32 32.01
C TYR A 263 29.43 14.84 32.07
N SER A 264 30.03 14.81 33.25
CA SER A 264 31.40 14.33 33.43
C SER A 264 31.56 12.87 32.96
N ARG A 265 30.61 11.99 33.32
CA ARG A 265 30.60 10.59 32.89
C ARG A 265 30.55 10.45 31.37
N ILE A 266 29.67 11.20 30.71
CA ILE A 266 29.53 11.19 29.25
C ILE A 266 30.83 11.63 28.57
N MET A 267 31.43 12.74 29.03
CA MET A 267 32.68 13.25 28.42
C MET A 267 33.85 12.30 28.63
N THR A 268 33.97 11.70 29.82
CA THR A 268 35.01 10.68 30.09
C THR A 268 34.79 9.41 29.27
N GLY A 269 33.53 8.95 29.15
CA GLY A 269 33.16 7.79 28.34
C GLY A 269 33.48 8.00 26.86
N ALA A 270 33.12 9.16 26.31
CA ALA A 270 33.42 9.56 24.94
C ALA A 270 34.92 9.58 24.67
N ALA A 271 35.72 10.22 25.53
CA ALA A 271 37.18 10.28 25.38
C ALA A 271 37.85 8.89 25.48
N ARG A 272 37.31 7.99 26.31
CA ARG A 272 37.78 6.61 26.41
C ARG A 272 37.44 5.77 25.18
N TYR A 273 36.26 6.02 24.59
CA TYR A 273 35.80 5.31 23.40
C TYR A 273 36.56 5.76 22.14
N ASN A 274 36.72 7.07 21.95
CA ASN A 274 37.52 7.65 20.88
C ASN A 274 38.11 8.99 21.33
N ALA A 275 39.43 9.03 21.56
CA ALA A 275 40.13 10.21 22.07
C ALA A 275 40.21 11.36 21.05
N GLU A 276 40.09 11.06 19.75
CA GLU A 276 40.13 12.06 18.67
C GLU A 276 38.74 12.47 18.19
N ALA A 277 37.67 11.94 18.80
CA ALA A 277 36.30 12.28 18.43
C ALA A 277 36.01 13.77 18.62
N LYS A 278 35.46 14.40 17.59
CA LYS A 278 34.91 15.74 17.66
C LYS A 278 33.62 15.70 18.48
N ILE A 279 33.63 16.33 19.65
CA ILE A 279 32.44 16.45 20.50
C ILE A 279 31.85 17.85 20.32
N GLU A 280 30.59 17.93 19.89
CA GLU A 280 29.87 19.20 19.74
C GLU A 280 29.18 19.63 21.05
N GLY A 281 28.96 18.68 21.96
CA GLY A 281 28.39 18.92 23.28
C GLY A 281 27.56 17.74 23.77
N VAL A 282 26.64 18.03 24.70
CA VAL A 282 25.71 17.05 25.27
C VAL A 282 24.28 17.54 25.06
N ALA A 283 23.46 16.74 24.38
CA ALA A 283 22.05 17.00 24.19
C ALA A 283 21.27 16.71 25.48
N VAL A 284 20.51 17.70 25.95
CA VAL A 284 19.59 17.60 27.09
C VAL A 284 18.15 17.53 26.55
N GLN A 285 17.40 16.54 27.02
CA GLN A 285 16.04 16.22 26.56
C GLN A 285 15.15 15.83 27.72
N ALA A 286 13.82 15.99 27.59
CA ALA A 286 12.87 15.49 28.58
C ALA A 286 12.89 13.94 28.63
N TYR A 287 12.90 13.36 29.84
CA TYR A 287 12.77 11.91 30.01
C TYR A 287 11.31 11.48 29.93
N LEU A 288 11.01 10.56 29.02
CA LEU A 288 9.68 10.01 28.83
C LEU A 288 9.56 8.67 29.57
N ALA A 289 9.25 8.75 30.86
CA ALA A 289 8.99 7.56 31.67
C ALA A 289 7.75 6.79 31.17
N GLN A 290 7.84 5.45 31.18
CA GLN A 290 6.72 4.52 30.95
C GLN A 290 5.93 4.80 29.66
N PRO A 291 6.52 4.55 28.47
CA PRO A 291 5.78 4.69 27.21
C PRO A 291 4.63 3.68 27.14
N ASP A 292 3.50 4.07 26.53
CA ASP A 292 2.38 3.16 26.29
C ASP A 292 2.78 2.09 25.26
N TYR A 293 3.45 2.55 24.19
CA TYR A 293 4.00 1.71 23.12
C TYR A 293 5.33 2.28 22.62
N GLU A 294 6.20 1.39 22.16
CA GLU A 294 7.42 1.74 21.43
C GLU A 294 7.31 1.18 20.01
N LEU A 295 7.52 2.04 19.02
CA LEU A 295 7.44 1.73 17.60
C LEU A 295 8.79 2.00 16.95
N LEU A 296 9.02 1.33 15.82
CA LEU A 296 10.15 1.57 14.93
C LEU A 296 9.62 2.02 13.58
N LEU A 297 10.16 3.14 13.09
CA LEU A 297 9.96 3.62 11.73
C LEU A 297 11.31 3.76 11.07
N GLY A 298 11.52 3.04 9.97
CA GLY A 298 12.79 3.03 9.25
C GLY A 298 12.63 3.25 7.75
N VAL A 299 13.71 3.64 7.09
CA VAL A 299 13.82 3.76 5.65
C VAL A 299 15.18 3.24 5.25
N LYS A 300 15.22 2.41 4.22
CA LYS A 300 16.47 2.01 3.57
C LYS A 300 16.34 2.11 2.07
N ARG A 301 17.34 2.68 1.41
CA ARG A 301 17.43 2.71 -0.05
C ARG A 301 17.91 1.35 -0.55
N ASP A 302 17.04 0.67 -1.29
CA ASP A 302 17.30 -0.53 -2.05
C ASP A 302 17.73 -0.17 -3.49
N GLU A 303 18.55 -1.03 -4.10
CA GLU A 303 19.10 -0.80 -5.44
C GLU A 303 18.03 -0.93 -6.54
N ALA A 304 17.09 -1.86 -6.39
CA ALA A 304 16.04 -2.12 -7.37
C ALA A 304 14.77 -1.30 -7.08
N PHE A 305 14.39 -1.20 -5.81
CA PHE A 305 13.10 -0.62 -5.41
C PHE A 305 13.17 0.84 -4.95
N GLY A 306 14.37 1.42 -4.84
CA GLY A 306 14.54 2.75 -4.26
C GLY A 306 14.27 2.74 -2.75
N PRO A 307 13.70 3.80 -2.16
CA PRO A 307 13.46 3.85 -0.73
C PRO A 307 12.38 2.83 -0.30
N VAL A 308 12.67 2.04 0.73
CA VAL A 308 11.74 1.10 1.36
C VAL A 308 11.50 1.53 2.79
N ILE A 309 10.24 1.75 3.15
CA ILE A 309 9.80 2.13 4.50
C ILE A 309 9.54 0.87 5.32
N VAL A 310 9.96 0.88 6.58
CA VAL A 310 9.72 -0.18 7.55
C VAL A 310 8.89 0.38 8.70
N PHE A 311 7.83 -0.34 9.07
CA PHE A 311 7.05 -0.09 10.28
C PHE A 311 7.07 -1.35 11.15
N GLY A 312 7.23 -1.20 12.46
CA GLY A 312 7.25 -2.35 13.35
C GLY A 312 7.22 -2.00 14.84
N MET A 313 7.26 -3.05 15.64
CA MET A 313 7.44 -2.93 17.09
C MET A 313 8.85 -2.43 17.39
N GLY A 314 8.96 -1.40 18.24
CA GLY A 314 10.25 -0.89 18.72
C GLY A 314 10.71 -1.55 20.03
N GLY A 315 11.87 -1.11 20.52
CA GLY A 315 12.44 -1.54 21.80
C GLY A 315 13.40 -2.73 21.70
N ILE A 316 13.87 -3.21 22.85
CA ILE A 316 14.97 -4.18 22.96
C ILE A 316 14.70 -5.55 22.31
N TYR A 317 13.44 -5.91 22.08
CA TYR A 317 13.06 -7.22 21.52
C TYR A 317 12.83 -7.19 20.01
N THR A 318 13.08 -6.05 19.35
CA THR A 318 12.83 -5.87 17.89
C THR A 318 13.53 -6.94 17.04
N GLU A 319 14.78 -7.27 17.36
CA GLU A 319 15.58 -8.26 16.62
C GLU A 319 15.05 -9.70 16.77
N VAL A 320 14.42 -10.00 17.91
CA VAL A 320 13.96 -11.34 18.27
C VAL A 320 12.53 -11.61 17.79
N ILE A 321 11.62 -10.65 17.98
CA ILE A 321 10.19 -10.81 17.65
C ILE A 321 9.95 -10.68 16.14
N ARG A 322 10.84 -9.96 15.42
CA ARG A 322 10.78 -9.71 13.96
C ARG A 322 9.41 -9.21 13.49
N ASP A 323 8.76 -8.39 14.30
CA ASP A 323 7.45 -7.79 13.98
C ASP A 323 7.63 -6.53 13.13
N ARG A 324 7.74 -6.72 11.81
CA ARG A 324 7.98 -5.65 10.84
C ARG A 324 7.15 -5.85 9.57
N ALA A 325 6.72 -4.74 8.99
CA ALA A 325 6.09 -4.68 7.68
C ALA A 325 6.85 -3.67 6.79
N LEU A 326 6.83 -3.91 5.48
CA LEU A 326 7.56 -3.12 4.49
C LEU A 326 6.58 -2.41 3.55
N GLY A 327 6.84 -1.14 3.25
CA GLY A 327 6.04 -0.33 2.34
C GLY A 327 6.92 0.41 1.33
N LEU A 328 6.42 0.57 0.11
CA LEU A 328 7.09 1.36 -0.92
C LEU A 328 6.38 2.72 -1.03
N PRO A 329 7.11 3.84 -0.90
CA PRO A 329 6.54 5.16 -1.15
C PRO A 329 6.24 5.35 -2.66
N PRO A 330 5.24 6.18 -3.01
CA PRO A 330 4.36 6.93 -2.11
C PRO A 330 3.37 6.05 -1.35
N LEU A 331 3.23 6.34 -0.05
CA LEU A 331 2.21 5.74 0.79
C LEU A 331 1.02 6.68 0.95
N ASN A 332 -0.19 6.15 0.81
CA ASN A 332 -1.44 6.83 1.19
C ASN A 332 -1.99 6.23 2.50
N ARG A 333 -3.06 6.81 3.07
CA ARG A 333 -3.63 6.34 4.34
C ARG A 333 -4.04 4.87 4.32
N LEU A 334 -4.61 4.42 3.20
CA LEU A 334 -5.02 3.03 3.06
C LEU A 334 -3.80 2.09 3.08
N LEU A 335 -2.78 2.39 2.29
CA LEU A 335 -1.53 1.61 2.26
C LEU A 335 -0.85 1.59 3.63
N ILE A 336 -0.83 2.72 4.33
CA ILE A 336 -0.27 2.81 5.69
C ILE A 336 -1.07 1.98 6.68
N ARG A 337 -2.41 2.08 6.65
CA ARG A 337 -3.27 1.27 7.52
C ARG A 337 -2.97 -0.22 7.34
N ARG A 338 -2.85 -0.67 6.09
CA ARG A 338 -2.54 -2.07 5.75
C ARG A 338 -1.13 -2.46 6.21
N LEU A 339 -0.14 -1.61 5.96
CA LEU A 339 1.23 -1.78 6.45
C LEU A 339 1.24 -2.00 7.97
N MET A 340 0.46 -1.21 8.71
CA MET A 340 0.34 -1.37 10.16
C MET A 340 -0.38 -2.68 10.53
N GLU A 341 -1.49 -3.01 9.87
CA GLU A 341 -2.28 -4.25 10.10
C GLU A 341 -1.48 -5.55 9.96
N GLU A 342 -0.40 -5.54 9.18
CA GLU A 342 0.51 -6.69 9.02
C GLU A 342 1.34 -6.98 10.29
N THR A 343 1.43 -6.02 11.21
CA THR A 343 2.22 -6.15 12.45
C THR A 343 1.38 -6.62 13.64
N LYS A 344 2.02 -7.31 14.58
CA LYS A 344 1.43 -7.69 15.86
C LYS A 344 1.24 -6.48 16.77
N VAL A 345 2.15 -5.49 16.72
CA VAL A 345 2.06 -4.26 17.50
C VAL A 345 0.79 -3.48 17.19
N PHE A 346 0.28 -3.53 15.96
CA PHE A 346 -0.98 -2.89 15.61
C PHE A 346 -2.18 -3.40 16.40
N LYS A 347 -2.21 -4.70 16.76
CA LYS A 347 -3.23 -5.24 17.66
C LYS A 347 -3.12 -4.65 19.07
N LEU A 348 -1.89 -4.38 19.52
CA LEU A 348 -1.64 -3.74 20.82
C LEU A 348 -2.04 -2.26 20.82
N LEU A 349 -1.86 -1.56 19.70
CA LEU A 349 -2.21 -0.14 19.55
C LEU A 349 -3.72 0.13 19.75
N HIS A 350 -4.59 -0.88 19.64
CA HIS A 350 -6.03 -0.76 19.95
C HIS A 350 -6.34 -0.77 21.46
N GLY A 351 -5.32 -0.86 22.32
CA GLY A 351 -5.45 -0.98 23.75
C GLY A 351 -5.30 -2.43 24.22
N TYR A 352 -4.52 -2.63 25.26
CA TYR A 352 -4.31 -3.95 25.85
C TYR A 352 -4.15 -3.86 27.38
N ARG A 353 -5.06 -4.50 28.12
CA ARG A 353 -5.13 -4.49 29.58
C ARG A 353 -5.11 -3.06 30.14
N ASN A 354 -3.99 -2.64 30.74
CA ASN A 354 -3.83 -1.34 31.39
C ASN A 354 -3.26 -0.26 30.46
N ARG A 355 -3.03 -0.57 29.18
CA ARG A 355 -2.51 0.38 28.19
C ARG A 355 -3.66 1.01 27.41
N PRO A 356 -3.76 2.35 27.35
CA PRO A 356 -4.78 3.02 26.57
C PRO A 356 -4.57 2.78 25.06
N PRO A 357 -5.62 2.89 24.22
CA PRO A 357 -5.47 2.86 22.78
C PRO A 357 -4.60 4.03 22.30
N ALA A 358 -3.79 3.78 21.27
CA ALA A 358 -3.03 4.81 20.58
C ALA A 358 -3.91 5.63 19.62
N ASP A 359 -3.52 6.87 19.35
CA ASP A 359 -4.08 7.66 18.26
C ASP A 359 -3.54 7.13 16.94
N ILE A 360 -4.28 6.20 16.34
CA ILE A 360 -3.86 5.55 15.09
C ILE A 360 -3.76 6.57 13.95
N MET A 361 -4.62 7.59 13.94
CA MET A 361 -4.58 8.62 12.88
C MET A 361 -3.30 9.43 12.97
N ALA A 362 -2.81 9.74 14.17
CA ALA A 362 -1.54 10.43 14.35
C ALA A 362 -0.33 9.59 13.90
N ILE A 363 -0.38 8.25 14.08
CA ILE A 363 0.66 7.35 13.58
C ILE A 363 0.60 7.25 12.06
N GLU A 364 -0.61 7.15 11.49
CA GLU A 364 -0.83 7.17 10.04
C GLU A 364 -0.28 8.47 9.42
N GLU A 365 -0.52 9.62 10.05
CA GLU A 365 0.00 10.92 9.62
C GLU A 365 1.53 10.98 9.68
N MET A 366 2.15 10.44 10.74
CA MET A 366 3.61 10.36 10.84
C MET A 366 4.23 9.52 9.71
N LEU A 367 3.60 8.39 9.34
CA LEU A 367 4.04 7.56 8.22
C LEU A 367 3.83 8.23 6.86
N LEU A 368 2.76 9.01 6.68
CA LEU A 368 2.55 9.85 5.49
C LEU A 368 3.67 10.89 5.34
N GLN A 369 3.99 11.59 6.44
CA GLN A 369 5.05 12.59 6.46
C GLN A 369 6.42 11.98 6.18
N LEU A 370 6.70 10.81 6.75
CA LEU A 370 7.93 10.05 6.45
C LEU A 370 7.99 9.62 4.98
N SER A 371 6.86 9.16 4.42
CA SER A 371 6.76 8.83 3.01
C SER A 371 7.05 10.06 2.14
N GLN A 372 6.53 11.23 2.46
CA GLN A 372 6.83 12.43 1.68
C GLN A 372 8.29 12.86 1.80
N LEU A 373 8.89 12.77 3.00
CA LEU A 373 10.29 13.11 3.22
C LEU A 373 11.23 12.33 2.28
N VAL A 374 11.01 11.01 2.14
CA VAL A 374 11.87 10.16 1.31
C VAL A 374 11.58 10.27 -0.19
N ILE A 375 10.37 10.72 -0.56
CA ILE A 375 10.04 11.12 -1.94
C ILE A 375 10.82 12.38 -2.29
N ASP A 376 10.88 13.37 -1.41
CA ASP A 376 11.44 14.67 -1.75
C ASP A 376 12.98 14.71 -1.65
N ILE A 377 13.57 13.84 -0.82
CA ILE A 377 15.01 13.81 -0.50
C ILE A 377 15.65 12.47 -0.90
N PRO A 378 16.06 12.31 -2.18
CA PRO A 378 16.66 11.05 -2.68
C PRO A 378 18.04 10.74 -2.09
N GLU A 379 18.69 11.72 -1.45
CA GLU A 379 19.99 11.58 -0.78
C GLU A 379 19.90 10.75 0.51
N ILE A 380 18.71 10.57 1.09
CA ILE A 380 18.52 9.71 2.27
C ILE A 380 18.76 8.25 1.85
N ALA A 381 19.89 7.70 2.28
CA ALA A 381 20.24 6.30 2.06
C ALA A 381 19.68 5.40 3.17
N GLU A 382 19.68 5.90 4.40
CA GLU A 382 19.11 5.23 5.56
C GLU A 382 18.52 6.27 6.51
N LEU A 383 17.36 5.99 7.08
CA LEU A 383 16.74 6.77 8.14
C LEU A 383 16.16 5.80 9.15
N ASP A 384 16.50 5.96 10.43
CA ASP A 384 15.98 5.13 11.52
C ASP A 384 15.44 6.03 12.63
N ILE A 385 14.14 5.90 12.91
CA ILE A 385 13.47 6.55 14.03
C ILE A 385 13.15 5.46 15.07
N ASN A 386 14.07 5.29 16.00
CA ASN A 386 14.02 4.23 16.98
C ASN A 386 14.51 4.71 18.37
N PRO A 387 13.61 4.89 19.37
CA PRO A 387 12.17 4.60 19.31
C PRO A 387 11.34 5.79 18.83
N VAL A 388 10.20 5.48 18.21
CA VAL A 388 9.00 6.32 18.26
C VAL A 388 8.20 5.91 19.50
N ILE A 389 8.11 6.83 20.47
CA ILE A 389 7.36 6.62 21.70
C ILE A 389 5.93 7.07 21.49
N VAL A 390 4.98 6.21 21.84
CA VAL A 390 3.57 6.59 21.97
C VAL A 390 3.26 6.83 23.45
N LYS A 391 2.81 8.04 23.77
CA LYS A 391 2.40 8.43 25.13
C LYS A 391 1.14 9.27 25.10
N ASN A 392 0.16 8.95 25.95
CA ASN A 392 -1.17 9.55 25.92
C ASN A 392 -1.81 9.45 24.52
N GLY A 393 -1.56 8.33 23.85
CA GLY A 393 -1.96 8.05 22.49
C GLY A 393 -1.18 8.75 21.38
N LYS A 394 -0.33 9.75 21.69
CA LYS A 394 0.37 10.53 20.65
C LYS A 394 1.77 9.96 20.35
N PRO A 395 2.14 9.79 19.06
CA PRO A 395 3.48 9.34 18.68
C PRO A 395 4.49 10.49 18.69
N LEU A 396 5.71 10.21 19.16
CA LEU A 396 6.82 11.15 19.22
C LEU A 396 8.13 10.46 18.85
N ALA A 397 8.86 11.03 17.89
CA ALA A 397 10.21 10.59 17.53
C ALA A 397 11.22 11.05 18.59
N VAL A 398 11.85 10.10 19.29
CA VAL A 398 12.75 10.39 20.43
C VAL A 398 14.22 10.30 20.05
N ASP A 399 14.56 9.40 19.14
CA ASP A 399 15.88 9.31 18.51
C ASP A 399 15.68 9.18 17.00
N ALA A 400 16.62 9.73 16.25
CA ALA A 400 16.61 9.69 14.81
C ALA A 400 18.05 9.64 14.29
N ARG A 401 18.30 8.75 13.35
CA ARG A 401 19.56 8.61 12.62
C ARG A 401 19.26 8.74 11.14
N ILE A 402 20.06 9.55 10.44
CA ILE A 402 19.93 9.74 8.99
C ILE A 402 21.31 9.64 8.38
N LEU A 403 21.49 8.71 7.44
CA LEU A 403 22.66 8.58 6.59
C LEU A 403 22.33 9.15 5.21
N LEU A 404 23.10 10.16 4.80
CA LEU A 404 23.03 10.73 3.47
C LEU A 404 24.09 10.10 2.56
N ARG A 405 23.74 9.83 1.30
CA ARG A 405 24.66 9.45 0.21
C ARG A 405 24.17 10.03 -1.11
N PRO A 406 25.02 10.13 -2.15
CA PRO A 406 24.61 10.66 -3.44
C PRO A 406 23.44 9.85 -3.99
N ALA A 407 22.49 10.56 -4.60
CA ALA A 407 21.36 9.94 -5.28
C ALA A 407 21.76 9.55 -6.70
N THR A 408 21.43 8.33 -7.14
CA THR A 408 21.67 7.88 -8.52
C THR A 408 20.66 8.47 -9.51
N LYS A 409 19.47 8.83 -9.01
CA LYS A 409 18.39 9.47 -9.76
C LYS A 409 17.80 10.60 -8.93
N PRO A 410 17.38 11.71 -9.55
CA PRO A 410 16.70 12.80 -8.83
C PRO A 410 15.30 12.37 -8.40
N SER A 411 14.72 13.08 -7.44
CA SER A 411 13.29 12.96 -7.15
C SER A 411 12.45 13.43 -8.33
N PRO A 412 11.33 12.75 -8.67
CA PRO A 412 10.83 11.52 -8.06
C PRO A 412 11.32 10.22 -8.73
N LEU A 413 12.27 10.29 -9.67
CA LEU A 413 12.71 9.16 -10.51
C LEU A 413 13.46 8.05 -9.75
N HIS A 414 13.84 8.27 -8.49
CA HIS A 414 14.44 7.25 -7.62
C HIS A 414 13.42 6.30 -6.98
N LEU A 415 12.12 6.48 -7.23
CA LEU A 415 11.04 5.66 -6.69
C LEU A 415 10.70 4.50 -7.63
N ALA A 416 10.27 3.37 -7.06
CA ALA A 416 9.71 2.25 -7.83
C ALA A 416 8.23 2.47 -8.22
N ILE A 417 7.53 3.34 -7.49
CA ILE A 417 6.13 3.70 -7.73
C ILE A 417 6.09 5.21 -7.95
N SER A 418 5.54 5.63 -9.08
CA SER A 418 5.46 7.05 -9.43
C SER A 418 4.51 7.81 -8.50
N PRO A 419 4.95 8.95 -7.93
CA PRO A 419 4.11 9.77 -7.10
C PRO A 419 3.11 10.57 -7.93
N TYR A 420 2.16 11.17 -7.22
CA TYR A 420 1.25 12.12 -7.82
C TYR A 420 2.03 13.25 -8.53
N PRO A 421 1.84 13.45 -9.86
CA PRO A 421 2.68 14.34 -10.65
C PRO A 421 2.18 15.79 -10.56
N ALA A 422 2.42 16.40 -9.39
CA ALA A 422 1.95 17.75 -9.06
C ALA A 422 2.44 18.84 -10.02
N GLN A 423 3.52 18.61 -10.77
CA GLN A 423 4.01 19.53 -11.80
C GLN A 423 3.02 19.78 -12.95
N TYR A 424 1.98 18.95 -13.08
CA TYR A 424 0.91 19.11 -14.08
C TYR A 424 -0.33 19.85 -13.54
N GLU A 425 -0.29 20.35 -12.31
CA GLU A 425 -1.33 21.23 -11.78
C GLU A 425 -1.18 22.65 -12.32
N LEU A 426 -2.27 23.22 -12.83
CA LEU A 426 -2.30 24.61 -13.28
C LEU A 426 -3.71 25.20 -13.20
N CYS A 427 -3.79 26.49 -12.84
CA CYS A 427 -5.00 27.28 -13.01
C CYS A 427 -4.98 27.94 -14.39
N THR A 428 -6.09 27.87 -15.12
CA THR A 428 -6.25 28.48 -16.44
C THR A 428 -7.66 29.03 -16.62
N GLU A 429 -7.85 29.86 -17.65
CA GLU A 429 -9.15 30.41 -18.01
C GLU A 429 -9.49 30.01 -19.45
N THR A 430 -10.72 29.58 -19.70
CA THR A 430 -11.18 29.32 -21.06
C THR A 430 -11.44 30.63 -21.80
N LYS A 431 -11.56 30.56 -23.13
CA LYS A 431 -11.94 31.72 -23.95
C LYS A 431 -13.31 32.31 -23.60
N THR A 432 -14.16 31.56 -22.88
CA THR A 432 -15.48 32.00 -22.42
C THR A 432 -15.46 32.57 -21.01
N GLY A 433 -14.28 32.72 -20.38
CA GLY A 433 -14.11 33.26 -19.04
C GLY A 433 -14.26 32.25 -17.90
N LEU A 434 -14.33 30.95 -18.22
CA LEU A 434 -14.47 29.90 -17.20
C LEU A 434 -13.12 29.59 -16.57
N ARG A 435 -13.00 29.76 -15.26
CA ARG A 435 -11.77 29.45 -14.51
C ARG A 435 -11.71 27.97 -14.16
N LEU A 436 -10.60 27.35 -14.51
CA LEU A 436 -10.36 25.93 -14.38
C LEU A 436 -9.10 25.67 -13.55
N LEU A 437 -9.19 24.74 -12.61
CA LEU A 437 -8.04 24.03 -12.10
C LEU A 437 -7.88 22.74 -12.91
N ILE A 438 -6.79 22.61 -13.65
CA ILE A 438 -6.41 21.37 -14.33
C ILE A 438 -5.36 20.68 -13.48
N ARG A 439 -5.59 19.39 -13.21
CA ARG A 439 -4.63 18.56 -12.47
C ARG A 439 -4.75 17.07 -12.84
N PRO A 440 -3.73 16.24 -12.58
CA PRO A 440 -3.86 14.80 -12.66
C PRO A 440 -5.01 14.27 -11.80
N ILE A 441 -5.66 13.21 -12.27
CA ILE A 441 -6.72 12.53 -11.52
C ILE A 441 -6.14 11.86 -10.27
N GLN A 442 -6.91 11.84 -9.20
CA GLN A 442 -6.57 11.15 -7.96
C GLN A 442 -7.57 10.01 -7.73
N PRO A 443 -7.17 8.91 -7.08
CA PRO A 443 -8.09 7.85 -6.67
C PRO A 443 -9.37 8.38 -5.99
N GLU A 444 -9.21 9.40 -5.15
CA GLU A 444 -10.22 10.13 -4.39
C GLU A 444 -11.28 10.84 -5.26
N ASP A 445 -11.06 11.00 -6.55
CA ASP A 445 -11.95 11.72 -7.46
C ASP A 445 -13.16 10.90 -7.93
N ALA A 446 -13.34 9.68 -7.42
CA ALA A 446 -14.41 8.80 -7.85
C ALA A 446 -15.80 9.45 -7.73
N GLU A 447 -16.09 10.15 -6.63
CA GLU A 447 -17.37 10.85 -6.46
C GLU A 447 -17.53 12.00 -7.48
N LEU A 448 -16.47 12.79 -7.69
CA LEU A 448 -16.49 13.84 -8.71
C LEU A 448 -16.72 13.26 -10.11
N PHE A 449 -16.10 12.12 -10.41
CA PHE A 449 -16.28 11.43 -11.68
C PHE A 449 -17.71 10.94 -11.89
N VAL A 450 -18.35 10.40 -10.83
CA VAL A 450 -19.78 10.03 -10.85
C VAL A 450 -20.65 11.25 -11.11
N THR A 451 -20.36 12.39 -10.47
CA THR A 451 -21.13 13.62 -10.71
C THR A 451 -20.96 14.14 -12.15
N LEU A 452 -19.74 14.11 -12.69
CA LEU A 452 -19.49 14.42 -14.10
C LEU A 452 -20.29 13.49 -15.02
N PHE A 453 -20.25 12.17 -14.78
CA PHE A 453 -20.96 11.19 -15.61
C PHE A 453 -22.47 11.44 -15.65
N LYS A 454 -23.07 11.87 -14.53
CA LYS A 454 -24.50 12.23 -14.45
C LYS A 454 -24.88 13.46 -15.28
N THR A 455 -23.91 14.27 -15.70
CA THR A 455 -24.16 15.41 -16.59
C THR A 455 -24.20 15.05 -18.08
N LEU A 456 -23.88 13.79 -18.43
CA LEU A 456 -23.81 13.32 -19.81
C LEU A 456 -25.16 12.80 -20.30
N SER A 457 -25.53 13.18 -21.52
CA SER A 457 -26.62 12.56 -22.26
C SER A 457 -26.27 11.13 -22.69
N PRO A 458 -27.28 10.28 -22.99
CA PRO A 458 -27.05 8.94 -23.53
C PRO A 458 -26.18 8.92 -24.79
N THR A 459 -26.25 9.98 -25.60
CA THR A 459 -25.42 10.17 -26.80
C THR A 459 -23.96 10.42 -26.42
N SER A 460 -23.68 11.33 -25.49
CA SER A 460 -22.33 11.58 -24.99
C SER A 460 -21.71 10.34 -24.35
N VAL A 461 -22.50 9.57 -23.61
CA VAL A 461 -22.07 8.28 -23.03
C VAL A 461 -21.72 7.28 -24.14
N TYR A 462 -22.58 7.13 -25.15
CA TYR A 462 -22.33 6.23 -26.27
C TYR A 462 -21.06 6.63 -27.04
N PHE A 463 -20.87 7.91 -27.33
CA PHE A 463 -19.67 8.41 -27.99
C PHE A 463 -18.38 8.18 -27.19
N ARG A 464 -18.45 8.20 -25.85
CA ARG A 464 -17.26 7.99 -25.00
C ARG A 464 -16.94 6.51 -24.76
N PHE A 465 -17.95 5.66 -24.62
CA PHE A 465 -17.76 4.27 -24.17
C PHE A 465 -18.11 3.23 -25.24
N PHE A 466 -18.54 3.67 -26.43
CA PHE A 466 -19.04 2.82 -27.52
C PHE A 466 -20.16 1.84 -27.09
N ARG A 467 -20.84 2.16 -25.99
CA ARG A 467 -21.93 1.37 -25.42
C ARG A 467 -22.88 2.24 -24.61
N HIS A 468 -24.14 1.83 -24.53
CA HIS A 468 -25.10 2.46 -23.65
C HIS A 468 -24.92 1.97 -22.22
N MET A 469 -24.89 2.90 -21.26
CA MET A 469 -24.76 2.60 -19.84
C MET A 469 -25.40 3.73 -19.03
N LYS A 470 -26.06 3.35 -17.92
CA LYS A 470 -26.78 4.28 -17.03
C LYS A 470 -25.97 4.71 -15.82
N GLU A 471 -24.96 3.91 -15.46
CA GLU A 471 -24.13 4.11 -14.28
C GLU A 471 -22.73 3.54 -14.51
N LEU A 472 -21.78 3.98 -13.69
CA LEU A 472 -20.43 3.44 -13.63
C LEU A 472 -20.38 2.42 -12.49
N THR A 473 -19.91 1.21 -12.78
CA THR A 473 -19.69 0.22 -11.72
C THR A 473 -18.49 0.65 -10.85
N PRO A 474 -18.40 0.18 -9.60
CA PRO A 474 -17.23 0.43 -8.75
C PRO A 474 -15.91 0.03 -9.41
N GLU A 475 -15.90 -1.08 -10.17
CA GLU A 475 -14.75 -1.52 -10.96
C GLU A 475 -14.32 -0.50 -12.01
N MET A 476 -15.29 0.04 -12.74
CA MET A 476 -15.00 1.05 -13.76
C MET A 476 -14.45 2.32 -13.12
N LEU A 477 -15.03 2.77 -12.01
CA LEU A 477 -14.56 3.95 -11.30
C LEU A 477 -13.11 3.80 -10.84
N ALA A 478 -12.77 2.66 -10.22
CA ALA A 478 -11.42 2.38 -9.80
C ALA A 478 -10.43 2.38 -10.99
N MET A 479 -10.76 1.72 -12.11
CA MET A 479 -9.93 1.75 -13.32
C MET A 479 -9.81 3.16 -13.93
N LEU A 480 -10.81 4.02 -13.73
CA LEU A 480 -10.83 5.36 -14.30
C LEU A 480 -10.09 6.38 -13.44
N THR A 481 -9.95 6.17 -12.12
CA THR A 481 -9.33 7.11 -11.17
C THR A 481 -7.99 6.64 -10.60
N GLN A 482 -7.77 5.32 -10.46
CA GLN A 482 -6.52 4.74 -9.95
C GLN A 482 -5.59 4.40 -11.11
N VAL A 483 -4.84 5.40 -11.58
CA VAL A 483 -4.01 5.28 -12.77
C VAL A 483 -2.53 5.17 -12.40
N ASP A 484 -1.79 4.39 -13.17
CA ASP A 484 -0.33 4.39 -13.17
C ASP A 484 0.13 5.58 -14.02
N TYR A 485 0.59 6.66 -13.38
CA TYR A 485 0.93 7.91 -14.07
C TYR A 485 2.03 7.76 -15.14
N ASP A 486 2.85 6.69 -15.10
CA ASP A 486 3.89 6.45 -16.10
C ASP A 486 3.32 5.98 -17.43
N ARG A 487 2.23 5.21 -17.41
CA ARG A 487 1.63 4.58 -18.60
C ARG A 487 0.21 5.04 -18.90
N HIS A 488 -0.46 5.62 -17.92
CA HIS A 488 -1.83 6.08 -18.01
C HIS A 488 -1.92 7.43 -17.29
N MET A 489 -1.89 8.50 -18.08
CA MET A 489 -2.10 9.84 -17.55
C MET A 489 -3.55 10.24 -17.77
N ALA A 490 -4.21 10.76 -16.74
CA ALA A 490 -5.52 11.38 -16.86
C ALA A 490 -5.52 12.75 -16.16
N LEU A 491 -5.94 13.78 -16.87
CA LEU A 491 -6.12 15.13 -16.36
C LEU A 491 -7.61 15.42 -16.18
N VAL A 492 -7.97 16.01 -15.03
CA VAL A 492 -9.31 16.49 -14.74
C VAL A 492 -9.36 18.01 -14.81
N ALA A 493 -10.47 18.55 -15.27
CA ALA A 493 -10.75 19.98 -15.22
C ALA A 493 -11.81 20.21 -14.15
N LEU A 494 -11.44 20.96 -13.11
CA LEU A 494 -12.31 21.35 -12.01
C LEU A 494 -12.72 22.81 -12.16
N ASP A 495 -13.96 23.13 -11.82
CA ASP A 495 -14.42 24.51 -11.67
C ASP A 495 -13.79 25.14 -10.43
N GLU A 496 -12.87 26.08 -10.62
CA GLU A 496 -12.13 26.73 -9.54
C GLU A 496 -13.07 27.54 -8.60
N SER A 497 -14.21 27.98 -9.13
CA SER A 497 -15.16 28.81 -8.40
C SER A 497 -16.23 28.02 -7.63
N ALA A 498 -16.34 26.71 -7.87
CA ALA A 498 -17.40 25.89 -7.31
C ALA A 498 -17.06 25.38 -5.91
N THR A 499 -18.00 25.55 -4.97
CA THR A 499 -18.00 24.90 -3.65
C THR A 499 -19.35 24.21 -3.43
N PRO A 500 -19.41 22.86 -3.28
CA PRO A 500 -18.30 21.91 -3.34
C PRO A 500 -17.64 21.83 -4.73
N GLU A 501 -16.43 21.25 -4.79
CA GLU A 501 -15.68 21.03 -6.03
C GLU A 501 -16.55 20.36 -7.09
N ARG A 502 -16.35 20.76 -8.36
CA ARG A 502 -17.09 20.22 -9.49
C ARG A 502 -16.15 19.88 -10.63
N MET A 503 -16.19 18.62 -11.07
CA MET A 503 -15.46 18.17 -12.26
C MET A 503 -16.27 18.45 -13.51
N LEU A 504 -15.66 19.15 -14.47
CA LEU A 504 -16.28 19.58 -15.73
C LEU A 504 -15.91 18.67 -16.90
N GLY A 505 -14.75 18.02 -16.81
CA GLY A 505 -14.28 17.08 -17.82
C GLY A 505 -13.03 16.32 -17.38
N VAL A 506 -12.71 15.29 -18.14
CA VAL A 506 -11.51 14.47 -17.99
C VAL A 506 -10.96 14.11 -19.37
N ALA A 507 -9.65 14.20 -19.54
CA ALA A 507 -8.94 13.67 -20.70
C ALA A 507 -7.84 12.75 -20.23
N ARG A 508 -7.56 11.69 -20.99
CA ARG A 508 -6.54 10.70 -20.63
C ARG A 508 -5.82 10.14 -21.84
N ILE A 509 -4.58 9.73 -21.63
CA ILE A 509 -3.76 8.93 -22.55
C ILE A 509 -3.40 7.62 -21.89
N ILE A 510 -3.38 6.55 -22.68
CA ILE A 510 -2.93 5.22 -22.26
C ILE A 510 -1.86 4.78 -23.24
N GLY A 511 -0.64 4.61 -22.76
CA GLY A 511 0.51 4.20 -23.56
C GLY A 511 0.74 2.70 -23.59
N ASN A 512 1.35 2.25 -24.68
CA ASN A 512 2.00 0.96 -24.76
C ASN A 512 3.26 0.92 -23.83
N PRO A 513 3.87 -0.25 -23.57
CA PRO A 513 4.94 -0.37 -22.58
C PRO A 513 6.19 0.50 -22.84
N ASP A 514 6.46 0.90 -24.08
CA ASP A 514 7.57 1.79 -24.48
C ASP A 514 7.13 3.25 -24.68
N LEU A 515 5.86 3.55 -24.42
CA LEU A 515 5.20 4.86 -24.57
C LEU A 515 5.30 5.45 -25.99
N SER A 516 5.73 4.68 -27.00
CA SER A 516 5.92 5.19 -28.35
C SER A 516 4.59 5.60 -28.99
N GLU A 517 3.53 4.86 -28.71
CA GLU A 517 2.17 5.14 -29.14
C GLU A 517 1.23 5.18 -27.93
N THR A 518 0.40 6.23 -27.86
CA THR A 518 -0.59 6.38 -26.80
C THR A 518 -1.97 6.61 -27.38
N GLU A 519 -2.98 5.95 -26.81
CA GLU A 519 -4.38 6.16 -27.14
C GLU A 519 -4.96 7.25 -26.25
N PHE A 520 -5.63 8.26 -26.83
CA PHE A 520 -6.29 9.31 -26.05
C PHE A 520 -7.81 9.11 -25.98
N SER A 521 -8.40 9.57 -24.89
CA SER A 521 -9.85 9.76 -24.79
C SER A 521 -10.19 10.99 -23.96
N ILE A 522 -11.31 11.62 -24.26
CA ILE A 522 -11.77 12.83 -23.56
C ILE A 522 -13.28 12.78 -23.33
N MET A 523 -13.70 13.34 -22.21
CA MET A 523 -15.09 13.44 -21.80
C MET A 523 -15.31 14.79 -21.14
N VAL A 524 -16.28 15.57 -21.62
CA VAL A 524 -16.66 16.86 -21.05
C VAL A 524 -18.15 16.81 -20.79
N GLY A 525 -18.57 17.24 -19.59
CA GLY A 525 -19.99 17.28 -19.22
C GLY A 525 -20.78 18.15 -20.19
N ASP A 526 -21.98 17.71 -20.57
CA ASP A 526 -22.77 18.35 -21.62
C ASP A 526 -22.96 19.87 -21.41
N PRO A 527 -23.20 20.38 -20.18
CA PRO A 527 -23.33 21.83 -19.95
C PRO A 527 -22.09 22.66 -20.31
N TRP A 528 -20.90 22.05 -20.31
CA TRP A 528 -19.61 22.74 -20.53
C TRP A 528 -18.99 22.44 -21.90
N GLN A 529 -19.67 21.67 -22.75
CA GLN A 529 -19.25 21.49 -24.13
C GLN A 529 -19.30 22.83 -24.88
N GLY A 530 -18.35 23.04 -25.79
CA GLY A 530 -18.21 24.31 -26.52
C GLY A 530 -17.60 25.47 -25.72
N GLN A 531 -17.45 25.36 -24.39
CA GLN A 531 -16.91 26.42 -23.53
C GLN A 531 -15.37 26.42 -23.42
N GLY A 532 -14.69 25.56 -24.19
CA GLY A 532 -13.22 25.49 -24.22
C GLY A 532 -12.58 24.55 -23.18
N VAL A 533 -13.36 23.90 -22.31
CA VAL A 533 -12.86 22.89 -21.34
C VAL A 533 -12.11 21.77 -22.05
N GLY A 534 -12.70 21.19 -23.10
CA GLY A 534 -12.07 20.09 -23.85
C GLY A 534 -10.76 20.49 -24.54
N VAL A 535 -10.65 21.74 -25.00
CA VAL A 535 -9.42 22.27 -25.61
C VAL A 535 -8.32 22.36 -24.57
N GLN A 536 -8.62 22.94 -23.39
CA GLN A 536 -7.64 23.07 -22.32
C GLN A 536 -7.17 21.70 -21.81
N LEU A 537 -8.09 20.74 -21.63
CA LEU A 537 -7.74 19.38 -21.24
C LEU A 537 -6.83 18.70 -22.27
N LEU A 538 -7.22 18.71 -23.55
CA LEU A 538 -6.48 18.00 -24.59
C LEU A 538 -5.09 18.63 -24.83
N LEU A 539 -4.98 19.96 -24.90
CA LEU A 539 -3.68 20.62 -25.08
C LEU A 539 -2.72 20.33 -23.92
N ASN A 540 -3.19 20.40 -22.67
CA ASN A 540 -2.33 20.08 -21.53
C ASN A 540 -1.95 18.60 -21.50
N LEU A 541 -2.86 17.71 -21.89
CA LEU A 541 -2.56 16.28 -21.99
C LEU A 541 -1.51 15.97 -23.06
N LEU A 542 -1.53 16.66 -24.22
CA LEU A 542 -0.49 16.57 -25.25
C LEU A 542 0.87 17.03 -24.73
N LYS A 543 0.90 18.11 -23.92
CA LYS A 543 2.14 18.58 -23.26
C LYS A 543 2.70 17.51 -22.31
N VAL A 544 1.85 16.87 -21.51
CA VAL A 544 2.27 15.78 -20.62
C VAL A 544 2.83 14.61 -21.41
N ALA A 545 2.11 14.14 -22.44
CA ALA A 545 2.53 13.03 -23.28
C ALA A 545 3.93 13.27 -23.89
N ARG A 546 4.19 14.48 -24.39
CA ARG A 546 5.50 14.86 -24.94
C ARG A 546 6.60 14.78 -23.88
N GLN A 547 6.36 15.28 -22.68
CA GLN A 547 7.33 15.22 -21.59
C GLN A 547 7.62 13.78 -21.14
N GLN A 548 6.63 12.89 -21.25
CA GLN A 548 6.79 11.45 -21.01
C GLN A 548 7.46 10.70 -22.17
N GLY A 549 7.78 11.38 -23.28
CA GLY A 549 8.48 10.81 -24.42
C GLY A 549 7.57 10.14 -25.46
N ALA A 550 6.26 10.38 -25.41
CA ALA A 550 5.34 9.86 -26.41
C ALA A 550 5.62 10.44 -27.80
N LYS A 551 5.67 9.58 -28.81
CA LYS A 551 5.94 9.99 -30.20
C LYS A 551 4.65 10.22 -30.97
N LYS A 552 3.68 9.32 -30.82
CA LYS A 552 2.42 9.37 -31.53
C LYS A 552 1.25 9.21 -30.58
N ILE A 553 0.22 10.01 -30.80
CA ILE A 553 -1.04 9.95 -30.06
C ILE A 553 -2.15 9.69 -31.05
N TRP A 554 -3.04 8.75 -30.72
CA TRP A 554 -4.13 8.36 -31.60
C TRP A 554 -5.43 8.11 -30.84
N GLY A 555 -6.56 8.12 -31.53
CA GLY A 555 -7.85 7.74 -30.97
C GLY A 555 -8.94 7.66 -32.04
N THR A 556 -9.90 6.77 -31.84
CA THR A 556 -11.01 6.54 -32.78
C THR A 556 -12.23 7.34 -32.37
N VAL A 557 -12.84 8.04 -33.33
CA VAL A 557 -14.00 8.91 -33.12
C VAL A 557 -15.10 8.58 -34.12
N LEU A 558 -16.29 8.25 -33.61
CA LEU A 558 -17.46 7.99 -34.45
C LEU A 558 -17.78 9.19 -35.36
N ARG A 559 -18.21 8.90 -36.59
CA ARG A 559 -18.51 9.91 -37.62
C ARG A 559 -19.52 10.97 -37.15
N GLU A 560 -20.48 10.57 -36.33
CA GLU A 560 -21.55 11.43 -35.82
C GLU A 560 -21.06 12.41 -34.74
N ASN A 561 -19.90 12.17 -34.12
CA ASN A 561 -19.35 13.01 -33.07
C ASN A 561 -18.61 14.23 -33.64
N THR A 562 -19.35 15.09 -34.33
CA THR A 562 -18.83 16.29 -35.01
C THR A 562 -18.10 17.25 -34.06
N HIS A 563 -18.54 17.33 -32.80
CA HIS A 563 -17.88 18.14 -31.77
C HIS A 563 -16.45 17.64 -31.47
N MET A 564 -16.26 16.33 -31.33
CA MET A 564 -14.93 15.75 -31.10
C MET A 564 -14.03 15.87 -32.34
N LEU A 565 -14.58 15.68 -33.54
CA LEU A 565 -13.83 15.89 -34.79
C LEU A 565 -13.35 17.34 -34.93
N ALA A 566 -14.19 18.32 -34.57
CA ALA A 566 -13.82 19.73 -34.55
C ALA A 566 -12.76 20.04 -33.48
N LEU A 567 -12.87 19.43 -32.28
CA LEU A 567 -11.88 19.55 -31.22
C LEU A 567 -10.51 18.98 -31.66
N GLY A 568 -10.49 17.78 -32.24
CA GLY A 568 -9.28 17.13 -32.75
C GLY A 568 -8.55 18.01 -33.76
N LYS A 569 -9.26 18.52 -34.78
CA LYS A 569 -8.67 19.44 -35.77
C LYS A 569 -8.08 20.69 -35.12
N ARG A 570 -8.79 21.28 -34.16
CA ARG A 570 -8.34 22.50 -33.45
C ARG A 570 -7.09 22.25 -32.60
N CYS A 571 -6.92 21.03 -32.08
CA CYS A 571 -5.74 20.63 -31.31
C CYS A 571 -4.62 20.02 -32.17
N GLY A 572 -4.73 20.08 -33.51
CA GLY A 572 -3.66 19.67 -34.43
C GLY A 572 -3.68 18.20 -34.86
N PHE A 573 -4.76 17.46 -34.59
CA PHE A 573 -4.89 16.07 -35.05
C PHE A 573 -5.20 15.99 -36.55
N HIS A 574 -4.57 15.04 -37.22
CA HIS A 574 -4.89 14.58 -38.56
C HIS A 574 -6.04 13.57 -38.48
N LEU A 575 -7.08 13.78 -39.29
CA LEU A 575 -8.26 12.93 -39.32
C LEU A 575 -8.23 12.07 -40.58
N LYS A 576 -8.24 10.75 -40.42
CA LYS A 576 -8.37 9.79 -41.51
C LYS A 576 -9.70 9.04 -41.33
N TYR A 577 -10.53 9.00 -42.37
CA TYR A 577 -11.76 8.23 -42.34
C TYR A 577 -11.46 6.74 -42.58
N ASP A 578 -11.96 5.88 -41.70
CA ASP A 578 -11.95 4.43 -41.87
C ASP A 578 -13.35 3.97 -42.32
N SER A 579 -13.44 3.47 -43.54
CA SER A 579 -14.70 3.00 -44.13
C SER A 579 -15.17 1.64 -43.61
N GLU A 580 -14.26 0.81 -43.08
CA GLU A 580 -14.60 -0.50 -42.52
C GLU A 580 -15.22 -0.35 -41.12
N GLU A 581 -14.67 0.56 -40.31
CA GLU A 581 -15.16 0.82 -38.94
C GLU A 581 -16.25 1.91 -38.87
N GLY A 582 -16.44 2.68 -39.96
CA GLY A 582 -17.41 3.78 -39.99
C GLY A 582 -17.03 4.96 -39.06
N ALA A 583 -15.74 5.10 -38.75
CA ALA A 583 -15.20 6.06 -37.78
C ALA A 583 -14.04 6.86 -38.38
N TYR A 584 -13.56 7.85 -37.63
CA TYR A 584 -12.34 8.60 -37.95
C TYR A 584 -11.23 8.24 -36.98
N ASP A 585 -10.06 7.94 -37.51
CA ASP A 585 -8.81 7.88 -36.76
C ASP A 585 -8.24 9.28 -36.65
N LEU A 586 -8.13 9.77 -35.41
CA LEU A 586 -7.42 11.00 -35.10
C LEU A 586 -6.00 10.63 -34.73
N THR A 587 -5.01 11.23 -35.39
CA THR A 587 -3.59 10.98 -35.11
C THR A 587 -2.80 12.28 -35.03
N ILE A 588 -1.84 12.36 -34.12
CA ILE A 588 -0.86 13.46 -34.04
C ILE A 588 0.52 12.89 -33.75
N ASP A 589 1.51 13.34 -34.51
CA ASP A 589 2.92 13.02 -34.31
C ASP A 589 3.57 14.16 -33.51
N LEU A 590 3.89 13.91 -32.25
CA LEU A 590 4.46 14.91 -31.36
C LEU A 590 5.90 15.30 -31.74
N SER A 591 6.58 14.53 -32.60
CA SER A 591 7.92 14.87 -33.09
C SER A 591 7.91 15.94 -34.18
N GLN A 592 6.75 16.20 -34.80
CA GLN A 592 6.62 17.08 -35.98
C GLN A 592 5.84 18.37 -35.70
N VAL A 593 5.37 18.59 -34.47
CA VAL A 593 4.57 19.76 -34.11
C VAL A 593 5.48 20.88 -33.58
N GLU A 594 5.42 22.06 -34.21
CA GLU A 594 5.99 23.29 -33.66
C GLU A 594 5.07 23.81 -32.54
N TRP A 595 5.62 24.02 -31.34
CA TRP A 595 4.88 24.48 -30.18
C TRP A 595 5.40 25.86 -29.76
N GLU A 596 4.52 26.84 -29.56
CA GLU A 596 4.84 28.06 -28.82
C GLU A 596 5.00 27.69 -27.32
N GLU A 597 6.14 28.07 -26.72
CA GLU A 597 6.47 27.81 -25.30
C GLU A 597 5.57 28.56 -24.33
#